data_AF-A0A2V6PJI4-F1
#
_entry.id   AF-A0A2V6PJI4-F1
#
_cell.length_a   1.000
_cell.length_b   1.000
_cell.length_c   1.000
_cell.angle_alpha   90.00
_cell.angle_beta   90.00
_cell.angle_gamma   90.00
#
_symmetry.space_group_name_H-M   'P 1'
#
loop_
_entity.id
_entity.type
_entity.pdbx_description
1 polymer ?
#
loop_
_entity_poly.entity_id
_entity_poly.type
_entity_poly.pdbx_seq_one_letter_code
_entity_poly.pdbx_strand_id
1 'polypeptide(L)'
;MTASGNDLYVGGNFTTVGGNITVSGLAKLSGSTWSAVGGTPPWKASDDPPSSVRAIAWNGSGQMYVTGHLTSSSGSTMNHIFLLQNGSWDPLVPNPGLYKTFGNPSSGYALAVDRYAGKVFVGGLFDSVGNPPNPPYTTNVAVWNDFRPYSIVDLGTLSAN
;
A
#
# COMPACT_ATOMS: atom_id res chain seq x y z
N MET A 1 6.25 4.13 -9.40
CA MET A 1 5.43 5.11 -10.15
C MET A 1 4.47 4.35 -11.05
N THR A 2 3.30 4.91 -11.36
CA THR A 2 2.32 4.30 -12.28
C THR A 2 1.53 5.39 -12.99
N ALA A 3 0.97 5.09 -14.16
CA ALA A 3 0.06 5.99 -14.86
C ALA A 3 -1.38 5.44 -14.81
N SER A 4 -2.36 6.33 -14.87
CA SER A 4 -3.78 6.00 -15.10
C SER A 4 -4.41 7.11 -15.94
N GLY A 5 -4.86 6.76 -17.14
CA GLY A 5 -5.22 7.76 -18.16
C GLY A 5 -4.04 8.69 -18.47
N ASN A 6 -4.26 10.01 -18.34
CA ASN A 6 -3.24 11.04 -18.57
C ASN A 6 -2.51 11.47 -17.30
N ASP A 7 -2.78 10.80 -16.17
CA ASP A 7 -2.24 11.16 -14.87
C ASP A 7 -1.08 10.25 -14.49
N LEU A 8 0.01 10.86 -14.00
CA LEU A 8 1.15 10.14 -13.43
C LEU A 8 1.07 10.17 -11.90
N TYR A 9 1.23 9.02 -11.27
CA TYR A 9 1.28 8.85 -9.82
C TYR A 9 2.69 8.46 -9.40
N VAL A 10 3.28 9.28 -8.54
CA VAL A 10 4.64 9.09 -8.02
C VAL A 10 4.57 8.78 -6.53
N GLY A 11 5.26 7.71 -6.17
CA GLY A 11 5.45 7.27 -4.80
C GLY A 11 6.92 7.39 -4.42
N GLY A 12 7.21 7.68 -3.17
CA GLY A 12 8.57 7.72 -2.67
C GLY A 12 8.68 8.25 -1.27
N ASN A 13 9.87 8.75 -0.94
CA ASN A 13 10.18 9.37 0.33
C ASN A 13 10.30 10.90 0.17
N PHE A 14 9.17 11.59 0.19
CA PHE A 14 9.10 13.04 0.03
C PHE A 14 7.84 13.60 0.69
N THR A 15 7.93 14.83 1.20
CA THR A 15 6.81 15.51 1.86
C THR A 15 6.30 16.72 1.08
N THR A 16 6.98 17.09 -0.01
CA THR A 16 6.62 18.25 -0.85
C THR A 16 6.86 17.94 -2.32
N VAL A 17 5.95 18.39 -3.19
CA VAL A 17 6.11 18.42 -4.65
C VAL A 17 5.74 19.79 -5.21
N GLY A 18 6.20 20.11 -6.42
CA GLY A 18 5.87 21.38 -7.09
C GLY A 18 6.34 22.64 -6.35
N GLY A 19 7.27 22.52 -5.39
CA GLY A 19 7.82 23.61 -4.59
C GLY A 19 7.02 23.97 -3.33
N ASN A 20 5.71 23.70 -3.28
CA ASN A 20 4.86 24.14 -2.16
C ASN A 20 3.68 23.20 -1.82
N ILE A 21 3.52 22.06 -2.50
CA ILE A 21 2.39 21.16 -2.26
C ILE A 21 2.80 20.08 -1.27
N THR A 22 2.24 20.12 -0.07
CA THR A 22 2.46 19.10 0.96
C THR A 22 1.78 17.78 0.60
N VAL A 23 2.52 16.68 0.74
CA VAL A 23 2.09 15.31 0.45
C VAL A 23 2.75 14.33 1.43
N SER A 24 2.29 13.08 1.46
CA SER A 24 2.89 12.02 2.32
C SER A 24 3.52 10.92 1.48
N GLY A 25 4.51 11.27 0.66
CA GLY A 25 5.21 10.33 -0.22
C GLY A 25 4.40 9.86 -1.42
N LEU A 26 3.22 10.45 -1.68
CA LEU A 26 2.37 10.15 -2.83
C LEU A 26 1.84 11.43 -3.46
N ALA A 27 2.11 11.60 -4.76
CA ALA A 27 1.63 12.74 -5.52
C ALA A 27 1.13 12.31 -6.90
N LYS A 28 0.28 13.15 -7.49
CA LYS A 28 -0.25 13.03 -8.84
C LYS A 28 0.18 14.23 -9.69
N LEU A 29 0.58 13.97 -10.93
CA LEU A 29 0.82 14.96 -11.97
C LEU A 29 -0.24 14.80 -13.06
N SER A 30 -1.00 15.86 -13.32
CA SER A 30 -1.96 15.94 -14.43
C SER A 30 -1.51 17.04 -15.39
N GLY A 31 -1.08 16.65 -16.60
CA GLY A 31 -0.41 17.59 -17.50
C GLY A 31 0.85 18.16 -16.85
N SER A 32 0.81 19.42 -16.46
CA SER A 32 1.91 20.12 -15.75
C SER A 32 1.61 20.46 -14.29
N THR A 33 0.49 20.00 -13.73
CA THR A 33 0.03 20.38 -12.38
C THR A 33 0.18 19.23 -11.40
N TRP A 34 0.95 19.47 -10.33
CA TRP A 34 1.08 18.56 -9.20
C TRP A 34 -0.12 18.69 -8.23
N SER A 35 -0.50 17.59 -7.59
CA SER A 35 -1.55 17.55 -6.57
C SER A 35 -1.36 16.38 -5.60
N ALA A 36 -1.95 16.49 -4.41
CA ALA A 36 -2.08 15.38 -3.47
C ALA A 36 -3.14 14.36 -3.96
N VAL A 37 -2.97 13.09 -3.56
CA VAL A 37 -3.85 12.00 -4.01
C VAL A 37 -4.85 11.63 -2.90
N GLY A 38 -6.14 11.77 -3.19
CA GLY A 38 -7.20 11.32 -2.28
C GLY A 38 -7.34 12.12 -0.98
N GLY A 39 -6.82 13.36 -0.93
CA GLY A 39 -6.78 14.17 0.28
C GLY A 39 -5.70 13.71 1.26
N THR A 40 -6.03 13.70 2.55
CA THR A 40 -5.11 13.24 3.60
C THR A 40 -5.06 11.71 3.61
N PRO A 41 -3.89 11.09 3.39
CA PRO A 41 -3.77 9.63 3.46
C PRO A 41 -3.85 9.11 4.90
N PRO A 42 -4.22 7.83 5.10
CA PRO A 42 -4.32 7.20 6.42
C PRO A 42 -2.98 6.92 7.11
N TRP A 43 -1.84 7.20 6.44
CA TRP A 43 -0.50 7.10 7.01
C TRP A 43 0.11 8.47 7.30
N LYS A 44 1.02 8.52 8.29
CA LYS A 44 1.73 9.74 8.69
C LYS A 44 2.66 10.24 7.58
N ALA A 45 2.81 11.55 7.45
CA ALA A 45 3.75 12.16 6.50
C ALA A 45 5.21 12.07 6.97
N SER A 46 5.46 11.92 8.28
CA SER A 46 6.69 12.35 8.93
C SER A 46 7.68 11.25 9.34
N ASP A 47 8.84 11.75 9.78
CA ASP A 47 10.19 11.25 9.56
C ASP A 47 10.78 10.70 10.86
N ASP A 48 10.72 9.38 11.02
CA ASP A 48 11.85 8.54 11.44
C ASP A 48 11.34 7.13 11.83
N PRO A 49 11.40 6.15 10.91
CA PRO A 49 11.66 6.34 9.49
C PRO A 49 10.46 7.02 8.84
N PRO A 50 10.67 7.93 7.87
CA PRO A 50 9.57 8.55 7.14
C PRO A 50 8.71 7.50 6.43
N SER A 51 7.42 7.78 6.30
CA SER A 51 6.57 6.95 5.46
C SER A 51 7.10 7.01 4.03
N SER A 52 7.28 5.85 3.40
CA SER A 52 7.75 5.73 2.03
C SER A 52 6.78 4.87 1.26
N VAL A 53 6.13 5.47 0.26
CA VAL A 53 5.37 4.71 -0.73
C VAL A 53 6.37 4.06 -1.68
N ARG A 54 6.41 2.72 -1.67
CA ARG A 54 7.39 1.96 -2.45
C ARG A 54 6.79 1.40 -3.73
N ALA A 55 5.53 0.95 -3.67
CA ALA A 55 4.85 0.43 -4.84
C ALA A 55 3.40 0.92 -4.89
N ILE A 56 2.93 1.15 -6.11
CA ILE A 56 1.59 1.65 -6.44
C ILE A 56 1.11 0.81 -7.63
N ALA A 57 -0.12 0.31 -7.58
CA ALA A 57 -0.73 -0.42 -8.67
C ALA A 57 -2.21 -0.08 -8.82
N TRP A 58 -2.65 0.08 -10.06
CA TRP A 58 -4.07 0.26 -10.41
C TRP A 58 -4.68 -1.06 -10.85
N ASN A 59 -5.94 -1.30 -10.51
CA ASN A 59 -6.70 -2.40 -11.10
C ASN A 59 -7.34 -2.05 -12.46
N GLY A 60 -7.25 -0.78 -12.86
CA GLY A 60 -7.80 -0.27 -14.12
C GLY A 60 -9.29 0.10 -14.08
N SER A 61 -9.98 -0.08 -12.95
CA SER A 61 -11.40 0.29 -12.76
C SER A 61 -11.59 1.33 -11.65
N GLY A 62 -10.56 2.12 -11.34
CA GLY A 62 -10.65 3.22 -10.36
C GLY A 62 -10.18 2.87 -8.94
N GLN A 63 -9.61 1.69 -8.74
CA GLN A 63 -8.94 1.33 -7.49
C GLN A 63 -7.42 1.39 -7.66
N MET A 64 -6.77 2.01 -6.68
CA MET A 64 -5.32 2.12 -6.58
C MET A 64 -4.85 1.56 -5.24
N TYR A 65 -4.03 0.52 -5.31
CA TYR A 65 -3.35 -0.06 -4.18
C TYR A 65 -2.01 0.62 -3.98
N VAL A 66 -1.65 0.87 -2.72
CA VAL A 66 -0.39 1.49 -2.33
C VAL A 66 0.22 0.67 -1.22
N THR A 67 1.51 0.35 -1.33
CA THR A 67 2.26 -0.30 -0.27
C THR A 67 3.63 0.32 -0.07
N GLY A 68 4.21 0.09 1.10
CA GLY A 68 5.52 0.62 1.46
C GLY A 68 5.78 0.57 2.95
N HIS A 69 6.74 1.36 3.39
CA HIS A 69 6.89 1.64 4.81
C HIS A 69 5.85 2.70 5.18
N LEU A 70 4.65 2.29 5.54
CA LEU A 70 3.53 3.21 5.82
C LEU A 70 3.09 3.01 7.27
N THR A 71 3.25 4.04 8.10
CA THR A 71 2.81 3.97 9.51
C THR A 71 1.46 4.69 9.65
N SER A 72 0.43 4.02 10.19
CA SER A 72 -0.88 4.65 10.44
C SER A 72 -0.73 5.90 11.32
N SER A 73 -1.54 6.92 11.05
CA SER A 73 -1.58 8.16 11.84
C SER A 73 -1.94 7.97 13.32
N SER A 74 -2.62 6.88 13.69
CA SER A 74 -3.02 6.54 15.08
C SER A 74 -2.05 5.63 15.84
N GLY A 75 -0.94 5.20 15.21
CA GLY A 75 0.09 4.34 15.81
C GLY A 75 -0.35 2.93 16.23
N SER A 76 -1.62 2.57 16.06
CA SER A 76 -2.24 1.36 16.64
C SER A 76 -2.56 0.28 15.61
N THR A 77 -2.44 0.57 14.31
CA THR A 77 -2.61 -0.44 13.24
C THR A 77 -1.47 -0.28 12.23
N MET A 78 -0.45 -1.12 12.32
CA MET A 78 0.63 -1.15 11.33
C MET A 78 0.16 -1.81 10.03
N ASN A 79 -0.80 -1.20 9.31
CA ASN A 79 -1.16 -1.65 7.97
C ASN A 79 -0.21 -0.99 6.95
N HIS A 80 0.45 -1.82 6.14
CA HIS A 80 1.42 -1.37 5.13
C HIS A 80 0.88 -1.45 3.70
N ILE A 81 -0.41 -1.70 3.53
CA ILE A 81 -1.10 -1.62 2.24
C ILE A 81 -2.42 -0.86 2.41
N PHE A 82 -2.71 0.04 1.48
CA PHE A 82 -3.92 0.86 1.50
C PHE A 82 -4.56 0.88 0.12
N LEU A 83 -5.88 1.04 0.10
CA LEU A 83 -6.66 1.22 -1.11
C LEU A 83 -7.17 2.67 -1.20
N LEU A 84 -6.99 3.29 -2.37
CA LEU A 84 -7.79 4.43 -2.81
C LEU A 84 -8.86 3.93 -3.79
N GLN A 85 -10.12 4.27 -3.55
CA GLN A 85 -11.22 3.99 -4.46
C GLN A 85 -12.10 5.23 -4.61
N ASN A 86 -12.55 5.51 -5.83
CA ASN A 86 -13.44 6.65 -6.10
C ASN A 86 -12.90 7.99 -5.54
N GLY A 87 -11.57 8.17 -5.57
CA GLY A 87 -10.92 9.38 -5.08
C GLY A 87 -10.81 9.50 -3.55
N SER A 88 -11.13 8.46 -2.77
CA SER A 88 -11.03 8.46 -1.30
C SER A 88 -10.32 7.22 -0.78
N TRP A 89 -9.56 7.38 0.31
CA TRP A 89 -8.87 6.27 0.97
C TRP A 89 -9.85 5.38 1.73
N ASP A 90 -9.74 4.07 1.53
CA ASP A 90 -10.47 3.07 2.31
C ASP A 90 -9.58 2.61 3.48
N PRO A 91 -9.86 3.03 4.73
CA PRO A 91 -9.04 2.69 5.88
C PRO A 91 -9.18 1.22 6.29
N LEU A 92 -10.17 0.50 5.75
CA LEU A 92 -10.46 -0.89 6.06
C LEU A 92 -9.92 -1.85 5.01
N VAL A 93 -9.16 -1.38 4.01
CA VAL A 93 -8.74 -2.23 2.88
C VAL A 93 -7.24 -2.16 2.59
N PRO A 94 -6.60 -3.31 2.32
CA PRO A 94 -7.16 -4.66 2.47
C PRO A 94 -7.37 -5.02 3.95
N ASN A 95 -8.45 -5.75 4.20
CA ASN A 95 -8.70 -6.43 5.48
C ASN A 95 -8.76 -7.93 5.19
N PRO A 96 -7.89 -8.73 5.81
CA PRO A 96 -6.79 -8.32 6.70
C PRO A 96 -5.67 -7.54 5.97
N GLY A 97 -5.04 -6.57 6.65
CA GLY A 97 -3.93 -5.76 6.14
C GLY A 97 -2.56 -6.44 6.23
N LEU A 98 -1.48 -5.71 5.89
CA LEU A 98 -0.09 -6.17 6.05
C LEU A 98 0.53 -5.64 7.33
N TYR A 99 1.02 -6.52 8.20
CA TYR A 99 1.53 -6.18 9.53
C TYR A 99 2.96 -6.70 9.77
N LYS A 100 3.63 -6.11 10.77
CA LYS A 100 4.85 -6.62 11.37
C LYS A 100 4.81 -6.47 12.88
N THR A 101 5.05 -7.54 13.63
CA THR A 101 5.01 -7.50 15.10
C THR A 101 6.34 -7.06 15.71
N PHE A 102 7.49 -7.29 15.05
CA PHE A 102 8.82 -6.92 15.59
C PHE A 102 9.86 -6.51 14.54
N GLY A 103 10.64 -5.45 14.80
CA GLY A 103 11.81 -5.01 13.99
C GLY A 103 11.52 -3.95 12.93
N ASN A 104 12.46 -3.02 12.72
CA ASN A 104 12.36 -1.86 11.81
C ASN A 104 13.10 -2.11 10.47
N PRO A 105 12.59 -1.70 9.28
CA PRO A 105 11.21 -1.37 8.91
C PRO A 105 10.51 -2.49 8.11
N SER A 106 9.22 -2.73 8.38
CA SER A 106 8.35 -3.53 7.51
C SER A 106 7.94 -2.75 6.27
N SER A 107 7.78 -3.45 5.15
CA SER A 107 7.36 -2.81 3.91
C SER A 107 6.85 -3.84 2.92
N GLY A 108 5.76 -3.53 2.21
CA GLY A 108 5.62 -4.05 0.86
C GLY A 108 6.63 -3.35 -0.04
N TYR A 109 7.42 -4.12 -0.78
CA TYR A 109 8.42 -3.64 -1.73
C TYR A 109 7.91 -3.70 -3.17
N ALA A 110 7.10 -4.71 -3.47
CA ALA A 110 6.53 -4.94 -4.79
C ALA A 110 5.02 -5.12 -4.66
N LEU A 111 4.28 -4.62 -5.65
CA LEU A 111 2.83 -4.70 -5.72
C LEU A 111 2.44 -4.97 -7.18
N ALA A 112 1.59 -5.97 -7.38
CA ALA A 112 1.01 -6.29 -8.68
C ALA A 112 -0.49 -6.52 -8.53
N VAL A 113 -1.26 -6.18 -9.57
CA VAL A 113 -2.70 -6.41 -9.62
C VAL A 113 -3.02 -7.18 -10.89
N ASP A 114 -3.62 -8.36 -10.74
CA ASP A 114 -4.27 -9.08 -11.83
C ASP A 114 -5.76 -8.73 -11.80
N ARG A 115 -6.15 -7.80 -12.66
CA ARG A 115 -7.55 -7.36 -12.77
C ARG A 115 -8.50 -8.44 -13.30
N TYR A 116 -7.99 -9.42 -14.04
CA TYR A 116 -8.82 -10.45 -14.66
C TYR A 116 -9.12 -11.56 -13.66
N ALA A 117 -8.11 -11.97 -12.89
CA ALA A 117 -8.30 -12.88 -11.77
C ALA A 117 -8.86 -12.20 -10.52
N GLY A 118 -8.87 -10.86 -10.49
CA GLY A 118 -9.20 -10.06 -9.31
C GLY A 118 -8.26 -10.38 -8.16
N LYS A 119 -6.96 -10.27 -8.38
CA LYS A 119 -5.94 -10.56 -7.37
C LYS A 119 -5.02 -9.37 -7.17
N VAL A 120 -4.68 -9.12 -5.92
CA VAL A 120 -3.64 -8.16 -5.53
C VAL A 120 -2.51 -8.96 -4.88
N PHE A 121 -1.30 -8.81 -5.39
CA PHE A 121 -0.10 -9.49 -4.89
C PHE A 121 0.84 -8.46 -4.28
N VAL A 122 1.31 -8.70 -3.07
CA VAL A 122 2.37 -7.90 -2.44
C VAL A 122 3.53 -8.79 -2.06
N GLY A 123 4.73 -8.37 -2.45
CA GLY A 123 5.99 -8.92 -1.97
C GLY A 123 6.71 -7.92 -1.06
N GLY A 124 7.38 -8.36 -0.01
CA GLY A 124 8.06 -7.44 0.91
C GLY A 124 8.71 -8.08 2.14
N LEU A 125 9.02 -7.23 3.10
CA LEU A 125 9.48 -7.60 4.44
C LEU A 125 8.34 -7.33 5.42
N PHE A 126 7.42 -8.28 5.55
CA PHE A 126 6.36 -8.28 6.56
C PHE A 126 6.30 -9.67 7.18
N ASP A 127 5.88 -9.73 8.44
CA ASP A 127 5.80 -10.99 9.17
C ASP A 127 4.37 -11.50 9.32
N SER A 128 3.35 -10.76 8.90
CA SER A 128 1.96 -11.20 9.01
C SER A 128 1.03 -10.51 8.01
N VAL A 129 0.02 -11.26 7.55
CA VAL A 129 -1.19 -10.72 6.94
C VAL A 129 -2.32 -10.88 7.96
N GLY A 130 -2.94 -9.77 8.36
CA GLY A 130 -3.85 -9.72 9.50
C GLY A 130 -3.13 -9.71 10.83
N ASN A 131 -3.92 -9.64 11.91
CA ASN A 131 -3.43 -9.79 13.28
C ASN A 131 -3.86 -11.15 13.85
N PRO A 132 -3.39 -12.29 13.30
CA PRO A 132 -3.81 -13.59 13.81
C PRO A 132 -3.20 -13.82 15.20
N PRO A 133 -3.98 -14.36 16.15
CA PRO A 133 -3.54 -14.54 17.53
C PRO A 133 -2.41 -15.57 17.68
N ASN A 134 -2.21 -16.46 16.70
CA ASN A 134 -1.18 -17.50 16.72
C ASN A 134 -0.59 -17.73 15.31
N PRO A 135 0.69 -18.13 15.19
CA PRO A 135 1.30 -18.58 13.94
C PRO A 135 0.61 -19.84 13.34
N PRO A 136 0.79 -20.14 12.03
CA PRO A 136 1.75 -19.54 11.11
C PRO A 136 1.29 -18.20 10.57
N TYR A 137 2.25 -17.30 10.37
CA TYR A 137 2.00 -16.02 9.75
C TYR A 137 2.37 -16.07 8.28
N THR A 138 1.57 -15.47 7.42
CA THR A 138 1.96 -15.22 6.02
C THR A 138 3.08 -14.18 6.02
N THR A 139 4.29 -14.60 5.66
CA THR A 139 5.46 -13.72 5.56
C THR A 139 5.81 -13.47 4.11
N ASN A 140 6.39 -12.30 3.83
CA ASN A 140 7.05 -11.94 2.58
C ASN A 140 6.20 -11.82 1.31
N VAL A 141 5.20 -12.68 1.09
CA VAL A 141 4.30 -12.64 -0.07
C VAL A 141 2.86 -12.83 0.38
N ALA A 142 1.96 -11.94 -0.06
CA ALA A 142 0.56 -11.93 0.33
C ALA A 142 -0.32 -11.70 -0.88
N VAL A 143 -1.49 -12.36 -0.91
CA VAL A 143 -2.45 -12.26 -2.00
C VAL A 143 -3.86 -12.04 -1.48
N TRP A 144 -4.54 -11.03 -2.00
CA TRP A 144 -5.96 -10.76 -1.73
C TRP A 144 -6.80 -10.94 -2.98
N ASN A 145 -8.05 -11.37 -2.80
CA ASN A 145 -9.08 -11.19 -3.81
C ASN A 145 -9.49 -9.71 -3.89
N ASP A 146 -9.37 -9.07 -5.06
CA ASP A 146 -9.80 -7.69 -5.38
C ASP A 146 -11.34 -7.55 -5.43
N PHE A 147 -12.07 -8.68 -5.49
CA PHE A 147 -13.53 -8.69 -5.42
C PHE A 147 -13.99 -8.83 -3.96
N ARG A 148 -14.83 -7.90 -3.49
CA ARG A 148 -15.36 -7.92 -2.12
C ARG A 148 -16.20 -9.20 -1.88
N PRO A 149 -16.08 -9.86 -0.71
CA PRO A 149 -15.17 -9.55 0.40
C PRO A 149 -13.74 -10.03 0.15
N TYR A 150 -12.77 -9.14 0.37
CA TYR A 150 -11.34 -9.46 0.30
C TYR A 150 -11.06 -10.69 1.17
N SER A 151 -10.62 -11.79 0.56
CA SER A 151 -10.17 -12.99 1.27
C SER A 151 -8.72 -13.25 0.90
N ILE A 152 -7.90 -13.58 1.90
CA ILE A 152 -6.52 -13.97 1.66
C ILE A 152 -6.54 -15.36 1.02
N VAL A 153 -5.72 -15.55 -0.01
CA VAL A 153 -5.27 -16.88 -0.40
C VAL A 153 -3.82 -17.00 0.04
N ASP A 154 -3.56 -17.80 1.08
CA ASP A 154 -2.19 -18.09 1.51
C ASP A 154 -1.53 -18.95 0.43
N LEU A 155 -0.42 -18.46 -0.12
CA LEU A 155 0.38 -19.22 -1.09
C LEU A 155 1.50 -20.03 -0.41
N GLY A 156 1.58 -19.98 0.93
CA GLY A 156 2.57 -20.69 1.73
C GLY A 156 3.96 -20.04 1.70
N THR A 157 4.82 -20.50 2.61
CA THR A 157 6.26 -20.22 2.52
C THR A 157 6.86 -21.09 1.42
N LEU A 158 7.54 -20.46 0.44
CA LEU A 158 8.44 -21.18 -0.46
C LEU A 158 9.60 -21.73 0.38
N SER A 159 9.48 -22.96 0.89
CA SER A 159 10.64 -23.67 1.43
C SER A 159 11.59 -23.93 0.27
N ALA A 160 12.83 -23.42 0.38
CA ALA A 160 13.90 -23.89 -0.48
C ALA A 160 14.02 -25.41 -0.27
N ASN A 161 13.84 -26.19 -1.33
CA ASN A 161 14.20 -27.60 -1.35
C ASN A 161 15.71 -27.76 -1.19
#